data_AF-A0A523ZEQ3-F1
#
_entry.id   AF-A0A523ZEQ3-F1
#
_cell.length_a   1.000
_cell.length_b   1.000
_cell.length_c   1.000
_cell.angle_alpha   90.00
_cell.angle_beta   90.00
_cell.angle_gamma   90.00
#
_symmetry.space_group_name_H-M   'P 1'
#
loop_
_entity.id
_entity.type
_entity.pdbx_description
1 polymer ?
#
loop_
_entity_poly.entity_id
_entity_poly.type
_entity_poly.pdbx_seq_one_letter_code
_entity_poly.pdbx_strand_id
1 'polypeptide(L)'
;GVADNWIGDIRQVVKDYKINCVVWPGHMGHKDGSANVGMMRETCRELGVPFLHIGMDNFDERYTTTAEIKEMFSRFFASMGLG
;
A
#
# COMPACT_ATOMS: atom_id res chain seq x y z
N GLY A 1 -1.52 5.25 19.29
CA GLY A 1 -2.30 6.22 18.49
C GLY A 1 -2.69 5.60 17.16
N VAL A 2 -3.39 6.33 16.28
CA VAL A 2 -3.88 5.76 14.98
C VAL A 2 -2.73 5.20 14.14
N ALA A 3 -1.57 5.86 14.11
CA ALA A 3 -0.35 5.36 13.45
C ALA A 3 0.11 3.98 13.97
N ASP A 4 0.10 3.79 15.29
CA ASP A 4 0.51 2.53 15.92
C ASP A 4 -0.44 1.39 15.55
N ASN A 5 -1.73 1.70 15.39
CA ASN A 5 -2.72 0.70 14.95
C ASN A 5 -2.39 0.23 13.54
N TRP A 6 -2.13 1.14 12.59
CA TRP A 6 -1.75 0.77 11.22
C TRP A 6 -0.50 -0.12 11.18
N ILE A 7 0.53 0.25 11.94
CA ILE A 7 1.79 -0.51 12.00
C ILE A 7 1.56 -1.88 12.65
N GLY A 8 0.81 -1.92 13.76
CA GLY A 8 0.46 -3.16 14.45
C GLY A 8 -0.33 -4.11 13.58
N ASP A 9 -1.36 -3.60 12.90
CA ASP A 9 -2.22 -4.38 12.01
C ASP A 9 -1.44 -4.93 10.82
N ILE A 10 -0.56 -4.14 10.19
CA ILE A 10 0.32 -4.63 9.11
C ILE A 10 1.19 -5.77 9.62
N ARG A 11 1.87 -5.60 10.76
CA ARG A 11 2.75 -6.65 11.32
C ARG A 11 1.98 -7.93 11.62
N GLN A 12 0.82 -7.81 12.25
CA GLN A 12 -0.01 -8.94 12.61
C GLN A 12 -0.50 -9.66 11.35
N VAL A 13 -1.15 -8.93 10.42
CA VAL A 13 -1.74 -9.53 9.23
C VAL A 13 -0.69 -10.15 8.32
N VAL A 14 0.45 -9.48 8.11
CA VAL A 14 1.54 -10.02 7.29
C VAL A 14 2.06 -11.34 7.85
N LYS A 15 2.24 -11.41 9.17
CA LYS A 15 2.75 -12.61 9.84
C LYS A 15 1.72 -13.74 9.86
N ASP A 16 0.50 -13.44 10.28
CA ASP A 16 -0.54 -14.45 10.56
C ASP A 16 -1.06 -15.08 9.27
N TYR A 17 -1.23 -14.26 8.22
CA TYR A 17 -1.73 -14.71 6.92
C TYR A 17 -0.63 -14.98 5.89
N LYS A 18 0.65 -14.83 6.26
CA LYS A 18 1.81 -15.05 5.38
C LYS A 18 1.73 -14.24 4.09
N ILE A 19 1.37 -12.97 4.22
CA ILE A 19 1.15 -12.06 3.09
C ILE A 19 2.45 -11.84 2.33
N ASN A 20 2.37 -11.85 0.99
CA ASN A 20 3.54 -11.69 0.12
C ASN A 20 3.80 -10.23 -0.29
N CYS A 21 2.81 -9.35 -0.19
CA CYS A 21 2.94 -7.92 -0.45
C CYS A 21 1.79 -7.12 0.16
N VAL A 22 2.01 -5.85 0.44
CA VAL A 22 0.98 -4.93 0.94
C VAL A 22 0.68 -3.86 -0.11
N VAL A 23 -0.60 -3.59 -0.34
CA VAL A 23 -1.07 -2.55 -1.25
C VAL A 23 -1.92 -1.56 -0.49
N TRP A 24 -1.55 -0.28 -0.53
CA TRP A 24 -2.25 0.80 0.14
C TRP A 24 -2.96 1.70 -0.88
N PRO A 25 -4.31 1.65 -0.97
CA PRO A 25 -5.11 2.55 -1.78
C PRO A 25 -5.22 3.91 -1.06
N GLY A 26 -4.27 4.80 -1.32
CA GLY A 26 -4.17 6.11 -0.71
C GLY A 26 -5.15 7.11 -1.32
N HIS A 27 -6.40 7.08 -0.86
CA HIS A 27 -7.40 8.06 -1.25
C HIS A 27 -6.93 9.49 -0.93
N MET A 28 -6.96 10.40 -1.92
CA MET A 28 -6.35 11.73 -1.79
C MET A 28 -6.95 12.60 -0.67
N GLY A 29 -8.19 12.35 -0.27
CA GLY A 29 -8.84 13.05 0.85
C GLY A 29 -8.42 12.57 2.24
N HIS A 30 -7.77 11.41 2.35
CA HIS A 30 -7.47 10.74 3.62
C HIS A 30 -6.10 11.14 4.18
N LYS A 31 -6.03 12.33 4.79
CA LYS A 31 -4.77 12.99 5.19
C LYS A 31 -3.96 12.22 6.23
N ASP A 32 -4.62 11.58 7.19
CA ASP A 32 -3.97 10.73 8.19
C ASP A 32 -3.40 9.47 7.54
N GLY A 33 -4.12 8.83 6.62
CA GLY A 33 -3.58 7.74 5.80
C GLY A 33 -2.34 8.18 5.02
N SER A 34 -2.37 9.35 4.38
CA SER A 34 -1.23 9.90 3.65
C SER A 34 -0.02 10.17 4.54
N ALA A 35 -0.23 10.70 5.75
CA ALA A 35 0.85 10.98 6.71
C ALA A 35 1.58 9.70 7.18
N ASN A 36 0.88 8.56 7.21
CA ASN A 36 1.43 7.30 7.70
C ASN A 36 2.12 6.45 6.62
N VAL A 37 2.05 6.81 5.33
CA VAL A 37 2.58 6.00 4.21
C VAL A 37 4.08 5.68 4.39
N GLY A 38 4.87 6.63 4.88
CA GLY A 38 6.29 6.41 5.14
C GLY A 38 6.53 5.30 6.17
N MET A 39 5.80 5.32 7.28
CA MET A 39 5.93 4.33 8.36
C MET A 39 5.38 2.95 7.94
N MET A 40 4.29 2.91 7.18
CA MET A 40 3.76 1.66 6.63
C MET A 40 4.76 1.01 5.66
N ARG A 41 5.38 1.80 4.79
CA ARG A 41 6.43 1.33 3.88
C ARG A 41 7.64 0.80 4.63
N GLU A 42 8.09 1.52 5.66
CA GLU A 42 9.22 1.11 6.50
C GLU A 42 8.92 -0.21 7.22
N THR A 43 7.72 -0.33 7.80
CA THR A 43 7.27 -1.56 8.46
C THR A 43 7.28 -2.75 7.49
N CYS A 44 6.77 -2.57 6.26
CA CYS A 44 6.81 -3.62 5.25
C CYS A 44 8.24 -4.00 4.85
N ARG A 45 9.16 -3.02 4.76
CA ARG A 45 10.59 -3.25 4.50
C ARG A 45 11.22 -4.10 5.60
N GLU A 46 10.96 -3.79 6.87
CA GLU A 46 11.44 -4.59 8.00
C GLU A 46 10.89 -6.02 8.01
N LEU A 47 9.65 -6.20 7.56
CA LEU A 47 9.00 -7.51 7.42
C LEU A 47 9.43 -8.28 6.17
N GLY A 48 10.24 -7.66 5.28
CA GLY A 48 10.68 -8.28 4.03
C GLY A 48 9.57 -8.43 2.99
N VAL A 49 8.49 -7.65 3.07
CA VAL A 49 7.38 -7.69 2.11
C VAL A 49 7.35 -6.42 1.26
N PRO A 50 7.19 -6.52 -0.08
CA PRO A 50 6.99 -5.39 -0.95
C PRO A 50 5.76 -4.55 -0.59
N PHE A 51 5.87 -3.23 -0.78
CA PHE A 51 4.80 -2.27 -0.50
C PHE A 51 4.50 -1.39 -1.72
N LEU A 52 3.24 -1.36 -2.14
CA LEU A 52 2.73 -0.49 -3.20
C LEU A 52 1.79 0.56 -2.62
N HIS A 53 2.07 1.83 -2.87
CA HIS A 53 1.14 2.93 -2.62
C HIS A 53 0.49 3.35 -3.93
N ILE A 54 -0.84 3.40 -3.95
CA ILE A 54 -1.62 3.89 -5.08
C ILE A 54 -2.30 5.17 -4.62
N GLY A 55 -1.78 6.33 -5.03
CA GLY A 55 -2.55 7.56 -4.91
C GLY A 55 -3.77 7.42 -5.81
N MET A 56 -4.97 7.59 -5.26
CA MET A 56 -6.20 7.50 -6.05
C MET A 56 -7.31 8.40 -5.50
N ASP A 57 -8.35 8.61 -6.30
CA ASP A 57 -9.60 9.18 -5.84
C ASP A 57 -10.73 8.19 -6.16
N ASN A 58 -11.68 8.01 -5.23
CA ASN A 58 -12.79 7.07 -5.40
C ASN A 58 -13.92 7.65 -6.26
N PHE A 59 -13.91 8.96 -6.47
CA PHE A 59 -14.97 9.74 -7.12
C PHE A 59 -14.46 10.52 -8.34
N ASP A 60 -13.14 10.74 -8.47
CA ASP A 60 -12.53 11.45 -9.59
C ASP A 60 -11.49 10.59 -10.35
N GLU A 61 -11.94 9.99 -11.46
CA GLU A 61 -11.09 9.17 -12.33
C GLU A 61 -9.93 9.94 -12.97
N ARG A 62 -9.99 11.28 -13.00
CA ARG A 62 -8.93 12.12 -13.58
C ARG A 62 -7.70 12.19 -12.68
N TYR A 63 -7.85 11.85 -11.40
CA TYR A 63 -6.73 11.84 -10.46
C TYR A 63 -5.79 10.66 -10.76
N THR A 64 -6.33 9.46 -10.88
CA THR A 64 -5.60 8.26 -11.34
C THR A 64 -6.59 7.31 -11.98
N THR A 65 -6.38 7.05 -13.26
CA THR A 65 -7.28 6.23 -14.06
C THR A 65 -7.15 4.76 -13.71
N THR A 66 -8.19 3.98 -13.98
CA THR A 66 -8.14 2.51 -13.83
C THR A 66 -7.03 1.88 -14.68
N ALA A 67 -6.72 2.45 -15.85
CA ALA A 67 -5.66 1.96 -16.72
C ALA A 67 -4.27 2.14 -16.06
N GLU A 68 -4.00 3.31 -15.49
CA GLU A 68 -2.76 3.58 -14.75
C GLU A 68 -2.63 2.68 -13.51
N ILE A 69 -3.72 2.47 -12.75
CA ILE A 69 -3.72 1.55 -11.61
C ILE A 69 -3.32 0.14 -12.06
N LYS A 70 -3.93 -0.38 -13.12
CA LYS A 70 -3.57 -1.70 -13.68
C LYS A 70 -2.10 -1.77 -14.06
N GLU A 71 -1.57 -0.74 -14.71
CA GLU A 71 -0.16 -0.68 -15.09
C GLU A 71 0.77 -0.64 -13.87
N MET A 72 0.40 0.10 -12.82
CA MET A 72 1.13 0.11 -11.54
C MET A 72 1.22 -1.27 -10.93
N PHE A 73 0.11 -2.02 -10.89
CA PHE A 73 0.11 -3.41 -10.42
C PHE A 73 0.99 -4.31 -11.29
N SER A 74 0.87 -4.23 -12.62
CA SER A 74 1.69 -5.03 -13.55
C SER A 74 3.18 -4.77 -13.33
N ARG A 75 3.60 -3.51 -13.25
CA ARG A 75 5.01 -3.15 -13.00
C ARG A 75 5.47 -3.59 -11.61
N PHE A 76 4.63 -3.42 -10.59
CA PHE A 76 4.95 -3.80 -9.22
C PHE A 76 5.18 -5.31 -9.10
N PHE A 77 4.25 -6.13 -9.58
CA PHE A 77 4.39 -7.59 -9.49
C PHE A 77 5.60 -8.10 -10.29
N ALA A 78 5.82 -7.57 -11.50
CA ALA A 78 6.99 -7.94 -12.29
C ALA A 78 8.31 -7.55 -11.61
N SER A 79 8.40 -6.35 -11.04
CA SER A 79 9.62 -5.86 -10.39
C SER A 79 9.93 -6.58 -9.08
N MET A 80 8.91 -7.10 -8.41
CA MET A 80 9.05 -7.78 -7.11
C MET A 80 9.11 -9.30 -7.24
N GLY A 81 9.03 -9.86 -8.45
CA GLY A 81 9.05 -11.31 -8.70
C GLY A 81 7.84 -12.04 -8.12
N LEU A 82 6.67 -11.38 -8.13
CA LEU A 82 5.42 -11.88 -7.56
C LEU A 82 4.46 -12.47 -8.62
N GLY A 83 4.85 -12.47 -9.90
CA GLY A 83 4.10 -12.99 -11.04
C GLY A 83 4.97 -13.14 -12.27
#